data_AF-A0A8C7I3T5-F1
#
_entry.id   AF-A0A8C7I3T5-F1
#
_cell.length_a   1.000
_cell.length_b   1.000
_cell.length_c   1.000
_cell.angle_alpha   90.00
_cell.angle_beta   90.00
_cell.angle_gamma   90.00
#
_symmetry.space_group_name_H-M   'P 1'
#
loop_
_entity.id
_entity.type
_entity.pdbx_description
1 polymer ?
#
loop_
_entity_poly.entity_id
_entity_poly.type
_entity_poly.pdbx_seq_one_letter_code
_entity_poly.pdbx_strand_id
1 'polypeptide(L)'
;MAEEQGKTGKGINTGKLATSMQKRLSRAQEKVLQKLGKADETRDTAFEEGVANFNKQMAEGTKLQKDLRAYLAAVKTMHDASKRLQDCLADMYEPEWFGKEEVDTIAEETDILWSDYHDKLVDNSMIAMDTYLAQFPDIKARIAKRDRKMTDYDSARHHFGSLQKGKKQDQAKIAKAEEELGRAQKVFEEINVDLQDELPQLWNSRVGFYVNTFQSMAGYQQRFHKDMGKLNQDLNDVMTKLDEQRLAK
;
A
#
# COMPACT_ATOMS: atom_id res chain seq x y z
N MET A 1 5.00 -36.46 -60.42
CA MET A 1 4.92 -36.72 -58.96
C MET A 1 5.34 -35.40 -58.31
N ALA A 2 4.43 -34.52 -57.90
CA ALA A 2 3.66 -34.55 -56.64
C ALA A 2 4.61 -34.79 -55.44
N GLU A 3 4.75 -33.93 -54.43
CA GLU A 3 3.72 -33.28 -53.60
C GLU A 3 4.13 -31.91 -53.03
N GLU A 4 3.12 -31.20 -52.56
CA GLU A 4 3.06 -29.87 -51.95
C GLU A 4 2.84 -30.01 -50.42
N GLN A 5 3.62 -29.32 -49.56
CA GLN A 5 3.26 -28.93 -48.18
C GLN A 5 4.17 -27.73 -47.78
N GLY A 6 3.76 -26.61 -47.19
CA GLY A 6 2.49 -26.13 -46.65
C GLY A 6 2.81 -24.99 -45.67
N LYS A 7 2.27 -23.79 -45.91
CA LYS A 7 2.35 -22.61 -45.01
C LYS A 7 1.70 -22.91 -43.65
N THR A 8 2.23 -22.33 -42.57
CA THR A 8 1.42 -21.95 -41.40
C THR A 8 1.76 -20.54 -40.92
N GLY A 9 0.84 -19.61 -41.17
CA GLY A 9 0.80 -18.29 -40.58
C GLY A 9 -0.05 -18.25 -39.30
N LYS A 10 0.27 -17.27 -38.46
CA LYS A 10 -0.51 -16.58 -37.42
C LYS A 10 -1.92 -17.11 -37.10
N GLY A 11 -2.15 -17.43 -35.83
CA GLY A 11 -3.49 -17.56 -35.22
C GLY A 11 -3.53 -17.03 -33.79
N ILE A 12 -3.46 -15.71 -33.60
CA ILE A 12 -3.75 -15.09 -32.30
C ILE A 12 -5.26 -15.14 -32.06
N ASN A 13 -5.70 -16.11 -31.24
CA ASN A 13 -6.76 -16.05 -30.22
C ASN A 13 -7.96 -15.07 -30.40
N THR A 14 -8.50 -14.94 -31.61
CA THR A 14 -9.63 -14.06 -31.98
C THR A 14 -10.93 -14.36 -31.22
N GLY A 15 -11.15 -15.62 -30.84
CA GLY A 15 -12.36 -16.05 -30.11
C GLY A 15 -12.47 -15.53 -28.67
N LYS A 16 -11.35 -15.43 -27.93
CA LYS A 16 -11.34 -14.87 -26.56
C LYS A 16 -11.50 -13.35 -26.57
N LEU A 17 -10.96 -12.68 -27.59
CA LEU A 17 -11.12 -11.23 -27.77
C LEU A 17 -12.59 -10.87 -28.08
N ALA A 18 -13.25 -11.61 -28.98
CA ALA A 18 -14.65 -11.39 -29.33
C ALA A 18 -15.60 -11.59 -28.13
N THR A 19 -15.43 -12.67 -27.36
CA THR A 19 -16.23 -12.91 -26.14
C THR A 19 -15.97 -11.88 -25.04
N SER A 20 -14.73 -11.40 -24.90
CA SER A 20 -14.41 -10.32 -23.95
C SER A 20 -15.05 -8.99 -24.32
N MET A 21 -15.10 -8.65 -25.63
CA MET A 21 -15.76 -7.46 -26.15
C MET A 21 -17.27 -7.54 -25.97
N GLN A 22 -17.88 -8.70 -26.26
CA GLN A 22 -19.31 -8.93 -26.08
C GLN A 22 -19.73 -8.77 -24.61
N LYS A 23 -18.96 -9.31 -23.67
CA LYS A 23 -19.20 -9.08 -22.22
C LYS A 23 -19.04 -7.62 -21.81
N ARG A 24 -18.11 -6.87 -22.41
CA ARG A 24 -17.95 -5.42 -22.13
C ARG A 24 -19.17 -4.63 -22.61
N LEU A 25 -19.70 -4.95 -23.79
CA LEU A 25 -20.90 -4.30 -24.35
C LEU A 25 -22.14 -4.59 -23.50
N SER A 26 -22.36 -5.85 -23.10
CA SER A 26 -23.48 -6.23 -22.22
C SER A 26 -23.41 -5.51 -20.87
N ARG A 27 -22.23 -5.44 -20.24
CA ARG A 27 -22.07 -4.68 -18.98
C ARG A 27 -22.36 -3.19 -19.13
N ALA A 28 -21.94 -2.59 -20.24
CA ALA A 28 -22.21 -1.17 -20.51
C ALA A 28 -23.72 -0.92 -20.70
N GLN A 29 -24.40 -1.83 -21.40
CA GLN A 29 -25.85 -1.78 -21.60
C GLN A 29 -26.61 -1.93 -20.27
N GLU A 30 -26.24 -2.88 -19.42
CA GLU A 30 -26.88 -3.11 -18.12
C GLU A 30 -26.78 -1.87 -17.21
N LYS A 31 -25.58 -1.26 -17.12
CA LYS A 31 -25.38 -0.02 -16.34
C LYS A 31 -26.25 1.15 -16.84
N VAL A 32 -26.51 1.23 -18.14
CA VAL A 32 -27.41 2.24 -18.70
C VAL A 32 -28.86 1.94 -18.32
N LEU A 33 -29.29 0.68 -18.37
CA LEU A 33 -30.64 0.28 -17.99
C LEU A 33 -30.93 0.51 -16.50
N GLN A 34 -29.96 0.21 -15.63
CA GLN A 34 -30.03 0.51 -14.19
C GLN A 34 -30.18 2.02 -13.94
N LYS A 35 -29.34 2.85 -14.58
CA LYS A 35 -29.44 4.33 -14.48
C LYS A 35 -30.76 4.91 -14.98
N LEU A 36 -31.43 4.21 -15.89
CA LEU A 36 -32.74 4.58 -16.42
C LEU A 36 -33.92 4.00 -15.63
N GLY A 37 -33.66 3.27 -14.53
CA GLY A 37 -34.69 2.60 -13.71
C GLY A 37 -35.40 1.46 -14.43
N LYS A 38 -34.80 0.90 -15.49
CA LYS A 38 -35.38 -0.16 -16.33
C LYS A 38 -34.86 -1.56 -16.00
N ALA A 39 -33.91 -1.67 -15.09
CA ALA A 39 -33.39 -2.93 -14.53
C ALA A 39 -33.10 -2.73 -13.04
N ASP A 40 -33.41 -3.74 -12.22
CA ASP A 40 -33.16 -3.71 -10.78
C ASP A 40 -31.66 -3.88 -10.51
N GLU A 41 -31.08 -2.94 -9.76
CA GLU A 41 -29.70 -3.00 -9.27
C GLU A 41 -29.65 -3.76 -7.96
N THR A 42 -28.73 -4.73 -7.86
CA THR A 42 -28.42 -5.39 -6.59
C THR A 42 -27.61 -4.41 -5.72
N ARG A 43 -28.24 -3.81 -4.69
CA ARG A 43 -27.57 -2.90 -3.74
C ARG A 43 -27.16 -3.67 -2.48
N ASP A 44 -25.86 -3.66 -2.19
CA ASP A 44 -25.28 -4.24 -0.98
C ASP A 44 -24.66 -3.10 -0.17
N THR A 45 -25.47 -2.47 0.68
CA THR A 45 -25.07 -1.29 1.44
C THR A 45 -23.93 -1.58 2.42
N ALA A 46 -23.86 -2.81 2.95
CA ALA A 46 -22.77 -3.23 3.84
C ALA A 46 -21.45 -3.37 3.07
N PHE A 47 -21.49 -3.94 1.85
CA PHE A 47 -20.31 -3.99 0.98
C PHE A 47 -19.89 -2.59 0.51
N GLU A 48 -20.83 -1.71 0.17
CA GLU A 48 -20.55 -0.32 -0.18
C GLU A 48 -19.81 0.42 0.96
N GLU A 49 -20.23 0.22 2.21
CA GLU A 49 -19.54 0.77 3.39
C GLU A 49 -18.14 0.15 3.55
N GLY A 50 -18.00 -1.16 3.37
CA GLY A 50 -16.71 -1.86 3.39
C GLY A 50 -15.73 -1.29 2.36
N VAL A 51 -16.19 -1.03 1.13
CA VAL A 51 -15.39 -0.41 0.07
C VAL A 51 -15.05 1.04 0.39
N ALA A 52 -15.96 1.81 1.00
CA ALA A 52 -15.68 3.17 1.44
C ALA A 52 -14.57 3.19 2.50
N ASN A 53 -14.65 2.31 3.50
CA ASN A 53 -13.63 2.13 4.54
C ASN A 53 -12.28 1.69 3.96
N PHE A 54 -12.29 0.72 3.04
CA PHE A 54 -11.09 0.29 2.32
C PHE A 54 -10.39 1.45 1.60
N ASN A 55 -11.14 2.25 0.84
CA ASN A 55 -10.58 3.39 0.11
C ASN A 55 -10.02 4.46 1.06
N LYS A 56 -10.73 4.74 2.16
CA LYS A 56 -10.26 5.65 3.20
C LYS A 56 -8.95 5.17 3.81
N GLN A 57 -8.89 3.91 4.22
CA GLN A 57 -7.72 3.29 4.83
C GLN A 57 -6.51 3.28 3.89
N MET A 58 -6.72 2.96 2.61
CA MET A 58 -5.66 3.00 1.59
C MET A 58 -5.10 4.42 1.42
N ALA A 59 -5.98 5.42 1.39
CA ALA A 59 -5.58 6.82 1.23
C ALA A 59 -4.81 7.34 2.45
N GLU A 60 -5.30 7.04 3.66
CA GLU A 60 -4.63 7.39 4.93
C GLU A 60 -3.26 6.70 5.04
N GLY A 61 -3.17 5.41 4.72
CA GLY A 61 -1.90 4.68 4.72
C GLY A 61 -0.90 5.23 3.69
N THR A 62 -1.36 5.55 2.48
CA THR A 62 -0.50 6.16 1.44
C THR A 62 0.02 7.53 1.88
N LYS A 63 -0.83 8.34 2.52
CA LYS A 63 -0.43 9.63 3.08
C LYS A 63 0.64 9.44 4.16
N LEU A 64 0.39 8.53 5.10
CA LEU A 64 1.32 8.23 6.19
C LEU A 64 2.67 7.72 5.66
N GLN A 65 2.67 6.86 4.64
CA GLN A 65 3.89 6.40 3.97
C GLN A 65 4.69 7.56 3.37
N LYS A 66 4.02 8.51 2.71
CA LYS A 66 4.67 9.71 2.17
C LYS A 66 5.28 10.56 3.30
N ASP A 67 4.53 10.79 4.37
CA ASP A 67 4.98 11.60 5.50
C ASP A 67 6.15 10.92 6.23
N LEU A 68 6.14 9.60 6.38
CA LEU A 68 7.25 8.82 6.95
C LEU A 68 8.52 8.89 6.08
N ARG A 69 8.40 8.79 4.75
CA ARG A 69 9.54 8.99 3.84
C ARG A 69 10.13 10.39 3.94
N ALA A 70 9.26 11.41 4.05
CA ALA A 70 9.72 12.79 4.24
C ALA A 70 10.44 12.95 5.59
N TYR A 71 9.93 12.32 6.64
CA TYR A 71 10.58 12.30 7.95
C TYR A 71 11.98 11.66 7.89
N LEU A 72 12.11 10.49 7.26
CA LEU A 72 13.40 9.81 7.06
C LEU A 72 14.40 10.69 6.31
N ALA A 73 13.97 11.35 5.23
CA ALA A 73 14.82 12.27 4.48
C ALA A 73 15.27 13.47 5.33
N ALA A 74 14.40 13.99 6.21
CA ALA A 74 14.74 15.06 7.14
C ALA A 74 15.75 14.58 8.20
N VAL A 75 15.59 13.37 8.75
CA VAL A 75 16.56 12.75 9.67
C VAL A 75 17.93 12.62 9.00
N LYS A 76 17.97 12.13 7.74
CA LYS A 76 19.24 12.02 7.01
C LYS A 76 19.89 13.38 6.74
N THR A 77 19.09 14.38 6.39
CA THR A 77 19.59 15.75 6.20
C THR A 77 20.17 16.34 7.49
N MET A 78 19.52 16.10 8.63
CA MET A 78 20.01 16.52 9.93
C MET A 78 21.29 15.81 10.32
N HIS A 79 21.38 14.50 10.08
CA HIS A 79 22.60 13.72 10.26
C HIS A 79 23.77 14.33 9.48
N ASP A 80 23.60 14.53 8.17
CA ASP A 80 24.66 15.07 7.33
C ASP A 80 25.09 16.48 7.75
N ALA A 81 24.15 17.31 8.21
CA ALA A 81 24.45 18.64 8.75
C ALA A 81 25.19 18.58 10.08
N SER A 82 24.75 17.72 11.00
CA SER A 82 25.40 17.48 12.29
C SER A 82 26.83 16.99 12.09
N LYS A 83 27.05 16.04 11.17
CA LYS A 83 28.37 15.50 10.86
C LYS A 83 29.32 16.60 10.39
N ARG A 84 28.93 17.39 9.37
CA ARG A 84 29.76 18.50 8.88
C ARG A 84 30.14 19.50 9.97
N LEU A 85 29.23 19.77 10.92
CA LEU A 85 29.49 20.69 12.01
C LEU A 85 30.50 20.10 13.01
N GLN A 86 30.37 18.81 13.35
CA GLN A 86 31.30 18.12 14.23
C GLN A 86 32.68 17.94 13.58
N ASP A 87 32.73 17.57 12.30
CA ASP A 87 33.98 17.46 11.53
C ASP A 87 34.72 18.81 11.53
N CYS A 88 34.00 19.92 11.32
CA CYS A 88 34.58 21.26 11.38
C CYS A 88 35.20 21.57 12.75
N LEU A 89 34.52 21.21 13.84
CA LEU A 89 35.05 21.38 15.19
C LEU A 89 36.31 20.52 15.40
N ALA A 90 36.27 19.25 15.02
CA ALA A 90 37.38 18.31 15.16
C ALA A 90 38.62 18.76 14.36
N ASP A 91 38.42 19.28 13.13
CA ASP A 91 39.47 19.80 12.26
C ASP A 91 40.12 21.08 12.82
N MET A 92 39.32 21.94 13.46
CA MET A 92 39.80 23.18 14.09
C MET A 92 40.45 22.95 15.46
N TYR A 93 40.28 21.76 16.05
CA TYR A 93 40.76 21.46 17.39
C TYR A 93 42.24 21.09 17.36
N GLU A 94 43.09 21.90 18.00
CA GLU A 94 44.53 21.67 17.97
C GLU A 94 44.93 20.45 18.82
N PRO A 95 45.98 19.69 18.44
CA PRO A 95 46.37 18.47 19.15
C PRO A 95 46.76 18.67 20.62
N GLU A 96 47.26 19.85 21.00
CA GLU A 96 47.66 20.16 22.39
C GLU A 96 46.52 20.69 23.27
N TRP A 97 45.35 20.93 22.68
CA TRP A 97 44.18 21.39 23.42
C TRP A 97 43.62 20.24 24.27
N PHE A 98 43.18 20.59 25.48
CA PHE A 98 42.53 19.63 26.36
C PHE A 98 41.36 18.95 25.64
N GLY A 99 41.27 17.63 25.69
CA GLY A 99 40.08 16.93 25.21
C GLY A 99 40.06 16.57 23.71
N LYS A 100 41.18 16.66 22.99
CA LYS A 100 41.21 16.37 21.53
C LYS A 100 40.69 14.97 21.18
N GLU A 101 41.16 13.93 21.88
CA GLU A 101 40.72 12.55 21.65
C GLU A 101 39.23 12.37 21.99
N GLU A 102 38.76 13.06 23.03
CA GLU A 102 37.36 13.05 23.43
C GLU A 102 36.45 13.73 22.40
N VAL A 103 36.87 14.86 21.81
CA VAL A 103 36.13 15.52 20.71
C VAL A 103 36.00 14.59 19.51
N ASP A 104 37.09 13.92 19.12
CA ASP A 104 37.07 12.97 18.01
C ASP A 104 36.12 11.79 18.29
N THR A 105 36.21 11.23 19.50
CA THR A 105 35.33 10.13 19.94
C THR A 105 33.85 10.57 19.93
N ILE A 106 33.54 11.76 20.43
CA ILE A 106 32.18 12.30 20.44
C ILE A 106 31.65 12.48 19.01
N ALA A 107 32.49 12.95 18.08
CA ALA A 107 32.10 13.10 16.68
C ALA A 107 31.78 11.74 16.03
N GLU A 108 32.63 10.73 16.24
CA GLU A 108 32.44 9.36 15.75
C GLU A 108 31.18 8.71 16.35
N GLU A 109 30.99 8.77 17.67
CA GLU A 109 29.82 8.20 18.32
C GLU A 109 28.52 8.91 17.90
N THR A 110 28.56 10.23 17.68
CA THR A 110 27.43 10.99 17.14
C THR A 110 27.04 10.49 15.75
N ASP A 111 28.02 10.22 14.87
CA ASP A 111 27.80 9.68 13.52
C ASP A 111 27.16 8.29 13.57
N ILE A 112 27.61 7.43 14.49
CA ILE A 112 27.08 6.09 14.71
C ILE A 112 25.63 6.17 15.21
N LEU A 113 25.33 7.01 16.19
CA LEU A 113 23.96 7.15 16.73
C LEU A 113 22.97 7.64 15.67
N TRP A 114 23.37 8.60 14.84
CA TRP A 114 22.53 9.05 13.72
C TRP A 114 22.26 7.94 12.71
N SER A 115 23.30 7.20 12.33
CA SER A 115 23.20 6.11 11.37
C SER A 115 22.30 4.99 11.90
N ASP A 116 22.53 4.53 13.13
CA ASP A 116 21.70 3.51 13.80
C ASP A 116 20.23 3.94 13.93
N TYR A 117 19.98 5.21 14.27
CA TYR A 117 18.61 5.74 14.36
C TYR A 117 17.91 5.73 13.00
N HIS A 118 18.57 6.22 11.96
CA HIS A 118 18.03 6.22 10.60
C HIS A 118 17.75 4.80 10.11
N ASP A 119 18.72 3.88 10.25
CA ASP A 119 18.60 2.51 9.78
C ASP A 119 17.46 1.76 10.50
N LYS A 120 17.30 1.96 11.81
CA LYS A 120 16.16 1.40 12.56
C LYS A 120 14.81 1.87 12.04
N LEU A 121 14.69 3.15 11.69
CA LEU A 121 13.45 3.69 11.12
C LEU A 121 13.17 3.12 9.73
N VAL A 122 14.21 2.93 8.89
CA VAL A 122 14.09 2.31 7.57
C VAL A 122 13.68 0.84 7.71
N ASP A 123 14.49 0.05 8.42
CA ASP A 123 14.37 -1.41 8.44
C ASP A 123 13.15 -1.91 9.21
N ASN A 124 12.60 -1.10 10.12
CA ASN A 124 11.44 -1.51 10.91
C ASN A 124 10.19 -0.72 10.51
N SER A 125 10.20 0.60 10.64
CA SER A 125 8.99 1.41 10.45
C SER A 125 8.61 1.54 8.98
N MET A 126 9.58 1.79 8.09
CA MET A 126 9.31 1.95 6.66
C MET A 126 8.97 0.61 5.99
N ILE A 127 9.70 -0.46 6.29
CA ILE A 127 9.40 -1.81 5.79
C ILE A 127 8.01 -2.28 6.25
N ALA A 128 7.64 -2.04 7.52
CA ALA A 128 6.30 -2.38 8.01
C ALA A 128 5.20 -1.62 7.25
N MET A 129 5.42 -0.32 6.97
CA MET A 129 4.53 0.51 6.17
C MET A 129 4.34 -0.03 4.75
N ASP A 130 5.43 -0.37 4.07
CA ASP A 130 5.41 -0.89 2.71
C ASP A 130 4.71 -2.26 2.65
N THR A 131 4.99 -3.13 3.63
CA THR A 131 4.35 -4.44 3.76
C THR A 131 2.83 -4.31 4.00
N TYR A 132 2.43 -3.37 4.86
CA TYR A 132 1.03 -3.09 5.11
C TYR A 132 0.30 -2.62 3.84
N LEU A 133 0.88 -1.66 3.12
CA LEU A 133 0.30 -1.13 1.89
C LEU A 133 0.31 -2.11 0.72
N ALA A 134 1.21 -3.10 0.71
CA ALA A 134 1.27 -4.14 -0.32
C ALA A 134 0.01 -5.02 -0.37
N GLN A 135 -0.83 -5.03 0.67
CA GLN A 135 -2.09 -5.78 0.71
C GLN A 135 -3.20 -5.15 -0.15
N PHE A 136 -3.17 -3.82 -0.33
CA PHE A 136 -4.27 -3.08 -0.96
C PHE A 136 -4.42 -3.33 -2.48
N PRO A 137 -3.36 -3.44 -3.30
CA PRO A 137 -3.51 -3.61 -4.74
C PRO A 137 -4.31 -4.86 -5.15
N ASP A 138 -4.07 -6.00 -4.50
CA ASP A 138 -4.78 -7.25 -4.80
C ASP A 138 -6.27 -7.14 -4.41
N ILE A 139 -6.56 -6.69 -3.20
CA ILE A 139 -7.93 -6.49 -2.71
C ILE A 139 -8.68 -5.50 -3.60
N LYS A 140 -8.04 -4.39 -4.01
CA LYS A 140 -8.62 -3.44 -4.97
C LYS A 140 -8.96 -4.09 -6.31
N ALA A 141 -8.08 -4.95 -6.82
CA ALA A 141 -8.34 -5.68 -8.07
C ALA A 141 -9.51 -6.66 -7.93
N ARG A 142 -9.66 -7.29 -6.77
CA ARG A 142 -10.77 -8.20 -6.43
C ARG A 142 -12.08 -7.46 -6.26
N ILE A 143 -12.13 -6.30 -5.60
CA ILE A 143 -13.32 -5.41 -5.56
C ILE A 143 -13.76 -5.08 -6.99
N ALA A 144 -12.83 -4.62 -7.83
CA ALA A 144 -13.15 -4.31 -9.22
C ALA A 144 -13.62 -5.55 -10.03
N LYS A 145 -13.12 -6.75 -9.68
CA LYS A 145 -13.57 -8.02 -10.28
C LYS A 145 -14.99 -8.34 -9.82
N ARG A 146 -15.29 -8.21 -8.52
CA ARG A 146 -16.61 -8.40 -7.92
C ARG A 146 -17.65 -7.51 -8.59
N ASP A 147 -17.36 -6.22 -8.77
CA ASP A 147 -18.28 -5.29 -9.45
C ASP A 147 -18.60 -5.71 -10.89
N ARG A 148 -17.59 -6.15 -11.64
CA ARG A 148 -17.80 -6.69 -12.99
C ARG A 148 -18.66 -7.95 -12.98
N LYS A 149 -18.53 -8.79 -11.96
CA LYS A 149 -19.29 -10.05 -11.81
C LYS A 149 -20.71 -9.84 -11.34
N MET A 150 -20.95 -8.84 -10.50
CA MET A 150 -22.29 -8.39 -10.17
C MET A 150 -23.04 -7.95 -11.42
N THR A 151 -22.42 -7.12 -12.27
CA THR A 151 -23.05 -6.70 -13.54
C THR A 151 -23.27 -7.88 -14.50
N ASP A 152 -22.31 -8.82 -14.59
CA ASP A 152 -22.49 -10.04 -15.42
C ASP A 152 -23.70 -10.87 -14.90
N TYR A 153 -23.87 -10.99 -13.58
CA TYR A 153 -24.99 -11.68 -12.92
C TYR A 153 -26.33 -10.97 -13.14
N ASP A 154 -26.41 -9.66 -12.92
CA ASP A 154 -27.63 -8.87 -13.13
C ASP A 154 -28.10 -8.99 -14.60
N SER A 155 -27.16 -8.94 -15.56
CA SER A 155 -27.47 -9.08 -16.98
C SER A 155 -28.00 -10.48 -17.32
N ALA A 156 -27.43 -11.54 -16.75
CA ALA A 156 -27.92 -12.91 -16.91
C ALA A 156 -29.31 -13.08 -16.28
N ARG A 157 -29.56 -12.48 -15.10
CA ARG A 157 -30.84 -12.50 -14.40
C ARG A 157 -31.92 -11.80 -15.23
N HIS A 158 -31.61 -10.63 -15.77
CA HIS A 158 -32.50 -9.89 -16.65
C HIS A 158 -32.79 -10.69 -17.94
N HIS A 159 -31.77 -11.29 -18.57
CA HIS A 159 -31.94 -12.10 -19.77
C HIS A 159 -32.86 -13.30 -19.52
N PHE A 160 -32.61 -14.08 -18.47
CA PHE A 160 -33.44 -15.21 -18.07
C PHE A 160 -34.89 -14.78 -17.79
N GLY A 161 -35.08 -13.72 -17.00
CA GLY A 161 -36.42 -13.18 -16.70
C GLY A 161 -37.17 -12.70 -17.94
N SER A 162 -36.46 -12.13 -18.93
CA SER A 162 -37.07 -11.71 -20.21
C SER A 162 -37.56 -12.88 -21.06
N LEU A 163 -36.82 -14.00 -21.07
CA LEU A 163 -37.19 -15.22 -21.80
C LEU A 163 -38.39 -15.93 -21.17
N GLN A 164 -38.47 -15.96 -19.83
CA GLN A 164 -39.61 -16.56 -19.13
C GLN A 164 -40.93 -15.83 -19.39
N LYS A 165 -40.90 -14.49 -19.50
CA LYS A 165 -42.07 -13.63 -19.75
C LYS A 165 -42.46 -13.55 -21.24
N GLY A 166 -41.72 -14.21 -22.13
CA GLY A 166 -41.97 -14.19 -23.58
C GLY A 166 -43.23 -14.96 -23.98
N LYS A 167 -43.98 -14.45 -24.97
CA LYS A 167 -45.21 -15.09 -25.50
C LYS A 167 -44.98 -16.46 -26.15
N LYS A 168 -43.75 -16.77 -26.58
CA LYS A 168 -43.32 -18.08 -27.07
C LYS A 168 -42.17 -18.57 -26.19
N GLN A 169 -42.40 -19.60 -25.40
CA GLN A 169 -41.39 -20.18 -24.52
C GLN A 169 -40.58 -21.23 -25.28
N ASP A 170 -39.36 -20.85 -25.64
CA ASP A 170 -38.36 -21.74 -26.22
C ASP A 170 -37.59 -22.41 -25.07
N GLN A 171 -37.97 -23.65 -24.75
CA GLN A 171 -37.46 -24.39 -23.60
C GLN A 171 -35.93 -24.58 -23.66
N ALA A 172 -35.37 -24.76 -24.85
CA ALA A 172 -33.92 -24.91 -25.02
C ALA A 172 -33.18 -23.60 -24.71
N LYS A 173 -33.73 -22.45 -25.12
CA LYS A 173 -33.14 -21.13 -24.79
C LYS A 173 -33.28 -20.79 -23.31
N ILE A 174 -34.41 -21.14 -22.71
CA ILE A 174 -34.65 -20.91 -21.28
C ILE A 174 -33.65 -21.73 -20.45
N ALA A 175 -33.50 -23.03 -20.73
CA ALA A 175 -32.54 -23.89 -20.03
C ALA A 175 -31.09 -23.38 -20.14
N LYS A 176 -30.70 -22.89 -21.32
CA LYS A 176 -29.36 -22.29 -21.51
C LYS A 176 -29.17 -21.01 -20.70
N ALA A 177 -30.18 -20.13 -20.68
CA ALA A 177 -30.11 -18.89 -19.91
C ALA A 177 -30.10 -19.15 -18.39
N GLU A 178 -30.79 -20.20 -17.93
CA GLU A 178 -30.74 -20.66 -16.53
C GLU A 178 -29.34 -21.15 -16.14
N GLU A 179 -28.71 -21.94 -17.00
CA GLU A 179 -27.33 -22.40 -16.78
C GLU A 179 -26.34 -21.22 -16.74
N GLU A 180 -26.49 -20.25 -17.65
CA GLU A 180 -25.67 -19.04 -17.68
C GLU A 180 -25.88 -18.18 -16.42
N LEU A 181 -27.12 -18.05 -15.94
CA LEU A 181 -27.45 -17.38 -14.68
C LEU A 181 -26.78 -18.07 -13.48
N GLY A 182 -26.92 -19.39 -13.36
CA GLY A 182 -26.30 -20.16 -12.28
C GLY A 182 -24.77 -20.04 -12.26
N ARG A 183 -24.13 -20.07 -13.44
CA ARG A 183 -22.68 -19.83 -13.56
C ARG A 183 -22.28 -18.41 -13.16
N ALA A 184 -23.05 -17.40 -13.57
CA ALA A 184 -22.76 -16.01 -13.24
C ALA A 184 -22.91 -15.74 -11.74
N GLN A 185 -23.96 -16.31 -11.13
CA GLN A 185 -24.23 -16.24 -9.69
C GLN A 185 -23.07 -16.84 -8.89
N LYS A 186 -22.68 -18.08 -9.19
CA LYS A 186 -21.59 -18.76 -8.48
C LYS A 186 -20.29 -17.96 -8.48
N VAL A 187 -19.87 -17.46 -9.66
CA VAL A 187 -18.63 -16.69 -9.79
C VAL A 187 -18.70 -15.34 -9.08
N PHE A 188 -19.88 -14.73 -9.00
CA PHE A 188 -20.09 -13.50 -8.24
C PHE A 188 -20.04 -13.76 -6.73
N GLU A 189 -20.80 -14.76 -6.25
CA GLU A 189 -20.91 -15.10 -4.83
C GLU A 189 -19.58 -15.54 -4.23
N GLU A 190 -18.79 -16.35 -4.94
CA GLU A 190 -17.45 -16.76 -4.49
C GLU A 190 -16.58 -15.54 -4.14
N ILE A 191 -16.52 -14.54 -5.03
CA ILE A 191 -15.71 -13.33 -4.78
C ILE A 191 -16.37 -12.44 -3.71
N ASN A 192 -17.70 -12.38 -3.70
CA ASN A 192 -18.45 -11.52 -2.80
C ASN A 192 -18.27 -11.96 -1.34
N VAL A 193 -18.40 -13.26 -1.07
CA VAL A 193 -18.23 -13.84 0.28
C VAL A 193 -16.80 -13.58 0.78
N ASP A 194 -15.78 -13.90 -0.03
CA ASP A 194 -14.40 -13.67 0.39
C ASP A 194 -14.13 -12.20 0.77
N LEU A 195 -14.64 -11.25 -0.03
CA LEU A 195 -14.44 -9.83 0.25
C LEU A 195 -15.28 -9.32 1.43
N GLN A 196 -16.47 -9.88 1.66
CA GLN A 196 -17.28 -9.57 2.83
C GLN A 196 -16.58 -9.99 4.14
N ASP A 197 -15.77 -11.05 4.09
CA ASP A 197 -14.95 -11.48 5.22
C ASP A 197 -13.64 -10.68 5.36
N GLU A 198 -12.95 -10.41 4.25
CA GLU A 198 -11.63 -9.78 4.26
C GLU A 198 -11.67 -8.26 4.54
N LEU A 199 -12.64 -7.52 4.00
CA LEU A 199 -12.69 -6.06 4.13
C LEU A 199 -12.81 -5.61 5.61
N PRO A 200 -13.68 -6.21 6.45
CA PRO A 200 -13.73 -5.87 7.87
C PRO A 200 -12.45 -6.24 8.63
N GLN A 201 -11.80 -7.35 8.28
CA GLN A 201 -10.54 -7.77 8.90
C GLN A 201 -9.42 -6.79 8.58
N LEU A 202 -9.27 -6.40 7.31
CA LEU A 202 -8.31 -5.38 6.89
C LEU A 202 -8.61 -4.04 7.57
N TRP A 203 -9.89 -3.63 7.65
CA TRP A 203 -10.26 -2.43 8.36
C TRP A 203 -9.78 -2.48 9.81
N ASN A 204 -10.11 -3.55 10.55
CA ASN A 204 -9.75 -3.68 11.96
C ASN A 204 -8.23 -3.75 12.21
N SER A 205 -7.45 -4.27 11.26
CA SER A 205 -5.98 -4.37 11.40
C SER A 205 -5.29 -3.00 11.44
N ARG A 206 -5.92 -1.93 10.94
CA ARG A 206 -5.34 -0.56 10.92
C ARG A 206 -4.90 -0.07 12.29
N VAL A 207 -5.64 -0.39 13.35
CA VAL A 207 -5.33 0.09 14.71
C VAL A 207 -4.04 -0.55 15.20
N GLY A 208 -3.92 -1.87 15.08
CA GLY A 208 -2.70 -2.60 15.46
C GLY A 208 -1.49 -2.13 14.65
N PHE A 209 -1.69 -1.89 13.35
CA PHE A 209 -0.66 -1.34 12.49
C PHE A 209 -0.17 0.04 12.96
N TYR A 210 -1.07 0.98 13.26
CA TYR A 210 -0.72 2.31 13.75
C TYR A 210 -0.01 2.24 15.10
N VAL A 211 -0.55 1.45 16.05
CA VAL A 211 0.03 1.29 17.38
C VAL A 211 1.47 0.78 17.27
N ASN A 212 1.68 -0.32 16.54
CA ASN A 212 3.01 -0.93 16.42
C ASN A 212 4.00 0.03 15.74
N THR A 213 3.60 0.67 14.65
CA THR A 213 4.47 1.59 13.90
C THR A 213 4.93 2.75 14.78
N PHE A 214 3.98 3.45 15.42
CA PHE A 214 4.32 4.63 16.23
C PHE A 214 4.98 4.29 17.56
N GLN A 215 4.67 3.14 18.18
CA GLN A 215 5.39 2.69 19.37
C GLN A 215 6.86 2.38 19.06
N SER A 216 7.15 1.68 17.97
CA SER A 216 8.52 1.41 17.54
C SER A 216 9.27 2.71 17.25
N MET A 217 8.67 3.63 16.47
CA MET A 217 9.27 4.93 16.17
C MET A 217 9.57 5.74 17.43
N ALA A 218 8.61 5.82 18.35
CA ALA A 218 8.80 6.53 19.62
C ALA A 218 9.91 5.90 20.46
N GLY A 219 10.00 4.57 20.49
CA GLY A 219 11.08 3.85 21.18
C GLY A 219 12.47 4.15 20.61
N TYR A 220 12.61 4.15 19.28
CA TYR A 220 13.87 4.52 18.62
C TYR A 220 14.24 5.97 18.88
N GLN A 221 13.28 6.88 18.75
CA GLN A 221 13.48 8.31 18.99
C GLN A 221 13.87 8.58 20.44
N GLN A 222 13.22 7.94 21.40
CA GLN A 222 13.55 8.06 22.82
C GLN A 222 14.99 7.62 23.09
N ARG A 223 15.40 6.46 22.56
CA ARG A 223 16.76 5.95 22.75
C ARG A 223 17.80 6.89 22.11
N PHE A 224 17.55 7.28 20.86
CA PHE A 224 18.40 8.21 20.12
C PHE A 224 18.63 9.52 20.90
N HIS A 225 17.56 10.21 21.32
CA HIS A 225 17.70 11.47 22.05
C HIS A 225 18.33 11.29 23.43
N LYS A 226 18.11 10.16 24.10
CA LYS A 226 18.74 9.88 25.39
C LYS A 226 20.26 9.76 25.26
N ASP A 227 20.74 8.99 24.29
CA ASP A 227 22.17 8.76 24.12
C ASP A 227 22.86 9.98 23.49
N MET A 228 22.21 10.66 22.54
CA MET A 228 22.67 11.95 22.01
C MET A 228 22.76 13.03 23.10
N GLY A 229 21.85 13.01 24.07
CA GLY A 229 21.87 13.92 25.21
C GLY A 229 23.13 13.77 26.08
N LYS A 230 23.66 12.54 26.20
CA LYS A 230 24.91 12.30 26.93
C LYS A 230 26.11 12.84 26.17
N LEU A 231 26.21 12.55 24.87
CA LEU A 231 27.29 13.09 24.02
C LEU A 231 27.34 14.62 24.04
N ASN A 232 26.17 15.27 24.01
CA ASN A 232 26.08 16.73 24.12
C ASN A 232 26.58 17.25 25.48
N GLN A 233 26.33 16.51 26.56
CA GLN A 233 26.84 16.84 27.89
C GLN A 233 28.35 16.65 27.95
N ASP A 234 28.86 15.53 27.44
CA ASP A 234 30.29 15.23 27.39
C ASP A 234 31.05 16.30 26.59
N LEU A 235 30.49 16.74 25.45
CA LEU A 235 31.06 17.83 24.66
C LEU A 235 31.10 19.15 25.45
N ASN A 236 30.04 19.46 26.18
CA ASN A 236 29.99 20.67 27.00
C ASN A 236 31.05 20.66 28.12
N ASP A 237 31.25 19.51 28.76
CA ASP A 237 32.26 19.31 29.79
C ASP A 237 33.68 19.48 29.22
N VAL A 238 33.94 18.95 28.02
CA VAL A 238 35.22 19.13 27.32
C VAL A 238 35.46 20.62 27.02
N MET A 239 34.46 21.33 26.48
CA MET A 239 34.59 22.76 26.17
C MET A 239 34.84 23.61 27.43
N THR A 240 34.22 23.25 28.55
CA THR A 240 34.45 23.92 29.84
C THR A 240 35.89 23.75 30.29
N LYS A 241 36.43 22.54 30.23
CA LYS A 241 37.82 22.25 30.61
C LYS A 241 38.85 22.87 29.66
N LEU A 242 38.53 22.98 28.36
CA LEU A 242 39.36 23.73 27.42
C LEU A 242 39.45 25.21 27.82
N ASP A 243 38.34 25.83 28.22
CA ASP A 243 38.35 27.23 28.66
C ASP A 243 39.15 27.41 29.96
N GLU A 244 39.05 26.46 30.90
CA GLU A 244 39.91 26.43 32.09
C GLU A 244 41.41 26.34 31.72
N GLN A 245 41.77 25.47 30.76
CA GLN A 245 43.14 25.37 30.24
C GLN A 245 43.61 26.71 29.65
N ARG A 246 42.74 27.43 28.94
CA ARG A 246 43.02 28.75 28.36
C ARG A 246 43.28 29.81 29.44
N LEU A 247 42.48 29.82 30.51
CA LEU A 247 42.59 30.80 31.60
C LEU A 247 43.76 30.52 32.56
N ALA A 248 44.27 29.30 32.60
CA ALA A 248 45.42 28.91 33.40
C ALA A 248 46.78 29.28 32.75
N LYS A 249 46.77 29.69 31.48
CA LYS A 249 47.95 30.19 30.73
C LYS A 249 48.05 31.71 30.84
#